data_AF-A0A7X2SYQ8-F1
#
_entry.id   AF-A0A7X2SYQ8-F1
#
_cell.length_a   1.000
_cell.length_b   1.000
_cell.length_c   1.000
_cell.angle_alpha   90.00
_cell.angle_beta   90.00
_cell.angle_gamma   90.00
#
_symmetry.space_group_name_H-M   'P 1'
#
loop_
_entity.id
_entity.type
_entity.pdbx_description
1 polymer ?
#
loop_
_entity_poly.entity_id
_entity_poly.type
_entity_poly.pdbx_seq_one_letter_code
_entity_poly.pdbx_strand_id
1 'polypeptide(L)'
;APVEAWFKPLAYALILLREQGVPTIFYPDLFGATYEDEGGDGEKHKIEMPVIPELEGLIRARQQYGWGVQTDYFDHPNCVAFSRSGTETQPGCVVIMSNGDAGEKSVPMGEGFAGKVWRDHLGNREETITADEHGTAVFVCNGGSVSVWVVAE
;
A
#
# COMPACT_ATOMS: atom_id res chain seq x y z
N ALA A 1 5.31 12.66 16.20
CA ALA A 1 5.48 11.19 16.15
C ALA A 1 6.89 10.89 15.65
N PRO A 2 7.55 9.79 16.08
CA PRO A 2 8.92 9.47 15.66
C PRO A 2 9.03 9.01 14.20
N VAL A 3 7.91 8.71 13.54
CA VAL A 3 7.85 8.34 12.12
C VAL A 3 7.56 9.58 11.29
N GLU A 4 8.38 9.83 10.27
CA GLU A 4 8.21 10.92 9.33
C GLU A 4 6.97 10.74 8.43
N ALA A 5 6.36 11.85 8.01
CA ALA A 5 5.09 11.84 7.30
C ALA A 5 5.13 11.03 5.99
N TRP A 6 6.23 11.09 5.25
CA TRP A 6 6.40 10.40 3.96
C TRP A 6 6.34 8.87 4.08
N PHE A 7 6.70 8.31 5.25
CA PHE A 7 6.71 6.86 5.45
C PHE A 7 5.34 6.32 5.90
N LYS A 8 4.44 7.19 6.40
CA LYS A 8 3.16 6.72 6.94
C LYS A 8 2.29 5.96 5.92
N PRO A 9 2.20 6.33 4.63
CA PRO A 9 1.47 5.53 3.64
C PRO A 9 2.00 4.09 3.52
N LEU A 10 3.33 3.91 3.54
CA LEU A 10 3.96 2.58 3.49
C LEU A 10 3.60 1.76 4.74
N ALA A 11 3.69 2.38 5.92
CA ALA A 11 3.30 1.74 7.17
C ALA A 11 1.82 1.31 7.16
N TYR A 12 0.92 2.19 6.69
CA TYR A 12 -0.50 1.87 6.58
C TYR A 12 -0.80 0.80 5.54
N ALA A 13 -0.08 0.76 4.43
CA ALA A 13 -0.22 -0.32 3.45
C ALA A 13 0.13 -1.69 4.07
N LEU A 14 1.18 -1.77 4.89
CA LEU A 14 1.53 -2.99 5.63
C LEU A 14 0.47 -3.37 6.67
N ILE A 15 -0.05 -2.39 7.41
CA ILE A 15 -1.10 -2.61 8.42
C ILE A 15 -2.40 -3.07 7.77
N LEU A 16 -2.81 -2.43 6.67
CA LEU A 16 -4.13 -2.59 6.07
C LEU A 16 -4.21 -3.69 5.01
N LEU A 17 -3.16 -4.03 4.28
CA LEU A 17 -3.32 -4.90 3.10
C LEU A 17 -2.74 -6.30 3.29
N ARG A 18 -1.96 -6.51 4.36
CA ARG A 18 -1.49 -7.84 4.71
C ARG A 18 -2.62 -8.72 5.24
N GLU A 19 -2.43 -10.02 5.06
CA GLU A 19 -3.37 -11.05 5.51
C GLU A 19 -3.47 -11.11 7.04
N GLN A 20 -2.35 -10.93 7.74
CA GLN A 20 -2.30 -11.11 9.19
C GLN A 20 -2.80 -9.88 9.93
N GLY A 21 -3.54 -10.13 11.02
CA GLY A 21 -3.93 -9.11 12.00
C GLY A 21 -5.29 -8.45 11.73
N VAL A 22 -5.73 -7.67 12.72
CA VAL A 22 -6.94 -6.86 12.65
C VAL A 22 -6.50 -5.40 12.64
N PRO A 23 -6.46 -4.73 11.47
CA PRO A 23 -5.93 -3.38 11.38
C PRO A 23 -6.76 -2.40 12.19
N THR A 24 -6.09 -1.49 12.88
CA THR A 24 -6.69 -0.37 13.60
C THR A 24 -6.17 0.92 13.01
N ILE A 25 -7.07 1.82 12.66
CA ILE A 25 -6.73 3.11 12.06
C ILE A 25 -6.75 4.16 13.16
N PHE A 26 -5.77 5.06 13.12
CA PHE A 26 -5.70 6.15 14.06
C PHE A 26 -6.49 7.34 13.50
N TYR A 27 -7.51 7.77 14.24
CA TYR A 27 -8.47 8.77 13.77
C TYR A 27 -7.81 10.06 13.22
N PRO A 28 -6.82 10.68 13.89
CA PRO A 28 -6.15 11.88 13.38
C PRO A 28 -5.37 11.67 12.08
N ASP A 29 -4.89 10.45 11.80
CA ASP A 29 -4.20 10.19 10.53
C ASP A 29 -5.18 10.15 9.34
N LEU A 30 -6.48 9.89 9.61
CA LEU A 30 -7.55 9.89 8.59
C LEU A 30 -8.27 11.24 8.48
N PHE A 31 -8.54 11.92 9.59
CA PHE A 31 -9.36 13.14 9.63
C PHE A 31 -8.58 14.40 9.98
N GLY A 32 -7.31 14.26 10.35
CA GLY A 32 -6.50 15.34 10.90
C GLY A 32 -6.86 15.65 12.36
N ALA A 33 -5.98 16.39 13.03
CA ALA A 33 -6.26 16.99 14.33
C ALA A 33 -5.41 18.24 14.55
N THR A 34 -5.94 19.17 15.34
CA THR A 34 -5.19 20.33 15.85
C THR A 34 -5.60 20.60 17.28
N TYR A 35 -4.63 20.65 18.19
CA TYR A 35 -4.87 20.90 19.61
C TYR A 35 -3.63 21.52 20.26
N GLU A 36 -3.76 22.00 21.49
CA GLU A 36 -2.65 22.44 22.33
C GLU A 36 -2.45 21.45 23.48
N ASP A 37 -1.20 21.15 23.81
CA ASP A 37 -0.85 20.28 24.93
C ASP A 37 0.37 20.84 25.69
N GLU A 38 0.49 20.50 26.96
CA GLU A 38 1.64 20.90 27.78
C GLU A 38 2.80 19.92 27.55
N GLY A 39 3.94 20.44 27.13
CA GLY A 39 5.15 19.65 26.92
C GLY A 39 5.79 19.23 28.24
N GLY A 40 6.79 18.35 28.17
CA GLY A 40 7.61 18.00 29.33
C GLY A 40 8.46 19.15 29.88
N ASP A 41 8.44 20.30 29.20
CA ASP A 41 9.07 21.57 29.58
C ASP A 41 8.12 22.52 30.35
N GLY A 42 6.84 22.16 30.52
CA GLY A 42 5.82 22.99 31.17
C GLY A 42 5.24 24.08 30.27
N GLU A 43 5.62 24.12 29.00
CA GLU A 43 5.13 25.08 28.02
C GLU A 43 3.99 24.48 27.18
N LYS A 44 3.10 25.35 26.67
CA LYS A 44 2.05 24.92 25.74
C LYS A 44 2.59 24.83 24.33
N HIS A 45 2.40 23.67 23.70
CA HIS A 45 2.77 23.42 22.32
C HIS A 45 1.53 23.18 21.47
N LYS A 46 1.46 23.86 20.32
CA LYS A 46 0.46 23.56 19.31
C LYS A 46 0.87 22.27 18.58
N ILE A 47 -0.02 21.29 18.57
CA ILE A 47 0.15 20.04 17.83
C ILE A 47 -0.74 20.07 16.60
N GLU A 48 -0.14 19.82 15.45
CA GLU A 48 -0.82 19.67 14.16
C GLU A 48 -0.58 18.26 13.62
N MET A 49 -1.66 17.61 13.24
CA MET A 49 -1.64 16.26 12.68
C MET A 49 -2.36 16.32 11.34
N PRO A 50 -1.63 16.41 10.22
CA PRO A 50 -2.26 16.43 8.91
C PRO A 50 -2.83 15.04 8.58
N VAL A 51 -3.86 15.05 7.74
CA VAL A 51 -4.39 13.84 7.10
C VAL A 51 -3.31 13.18 6.25
N ILE A 52 -3.31 11.85 6.20
CA ILE A 52 -2.54 11.06 5.23
C ILE A 52 -3.39 10.89 3.98
N PRO A 53 -3.04 11.52 2.85
CA PRO A 53 -3.88 11.52 1.64
C PRO A 53 -4.22 10.11 1.12
N GLU A 54 -3.27 9.18 1.19
CA GLU A 54 -3.39 7.82 0.64
C GLU A 54 -4.25 6.91 1.52
N LEU A 55 -4.51 7.28 2.78
CA LEU A 55 -5.12 6.38 3.76
C LEU A 55 -6.55 5.98 3.37
N GLU A 56 -7.35 6.91 2.83
CA GLU A 56 -8.68 6.56 2.32
C GLU A 56 -8.60 5.54 1.18
N GLY A 57 -7.67 5.74 0.24
CA GLY A 57 -7.41 4.80 -0.86
C GLY A 57 -6.99 3.42 -0.36
N LEU A 58 -6.11 3.36 0.63
CA LEU A 58 -5.68 2.10 1.24
C LEU A 58 -6.82 1.36 1.96
N ILE A 59 -7.72 2.09 2.64
CA ILE A 59 -8.91 1.51 3.26
C ILE A 59 -9.83 0.89 2.21
N ARG A 60 -10.10 1.62 1.12
CA ARG A 60 -10.90 1.12 0.00
C ARG A 60 -10.24 -0.08 -0.66
N ALA A 61 -8.92 -0.05 -0.85
CA ALA A 61 -8.16 -1.15 -1.40
C ALA A 61 -8.28 -2.42 -0.55
N ARG A 62 -8.22 -2.31 0.79
CA ARG A 62 -8.44 -3.46 1.68
C ARG A 62 -9.82 -4.08 1.48
N GLN A 63 -10.86 -3.24 1.43
CA GLN A 63 -12.25 -3.70 1.30
C GLN A 63 -12.50 -4.41 -0.04
N GLN A 64 -11.88 -3.94 -1.11
CA GLN A 64 -12.16 -4.41 -2.47
C GLN A 64 -11.22 -5.51 -2.92
N TYR A 65 -9.93 -5.42 -2.62
CA TYR A 65 -8.87 -6.23 -3.24
C TYR A 65 -7.99 -6.99 -2.25
N GLY A 66 -8.15 -6.76 -0.94
CA GLY A 66 -7.35 -7.37 0.12
C GLY A 66 -7.74 -8.82 0.45
N TRP A 67 -8.04 -9.64 -0.55
CA TRP A 67 -8.62 -10.98 -0.39
C TRP A 67 -7.70 -12.11 -0.86
N GLY A 68 -7.90 -13.31 -0.33
CA GLY A 68 -7.09 -14.48 -0.69
C GLY A 68 -5.77 -14.59 0.06
N VAL A 69 -5.02 -15.64 -0.29
CA VAL A 69 -3.74 -16.02 0.33
C VAL A 69 -2.68 -14.98 0.00
N GLN A 70 -1.83 -14.66 0.96
CA GLN A 70 -0.68 -13.78 0.76
C GLN A 70 0.57 -14.53 0.26
N THR A 71 1.33 -13.93 -0.65
CA THR A 71 2.73 -14.33 -0.97
C THR A 71 3.65 -13.12 -0.81
N ASP A 72 4.75 -13.28 -0.07
CA ASP A 72 5.69 -12.21 0.26
C ASP A 72 6.94 -12.24 -0.65
N TYR A 73 7.38 -11.05 -1.08
CA TYR A 73 8.58 -10.81 -1.89
C TYR A 73 9.50 -9.82 -1.16
N PHE A 74 10.07 -10.27 -0.04
CA PHE A 74 10.88 -9.47 0.89
C PHE A 74 12.37 -9.78 0.73
N ASP A 75 12.84 -9.75 -0.52
CA ASP A 75 14.18 -10.15 -0.96
C ASP A 75 15.13 -8.95 -1.20
N HIS A 76 14.66 -7.71 -1.01
CA HIS A 76 15.47 -6.50 -1.11
C HIS A 76 15.24 -5.58 0.09
N PRO A 77 16.31 -4.99 0.68
CA PRO A 77 16.22 -4.22 1.93
C PRO A 77 15.32 -2.99 1.83
N ASN A 78 15.24 -2.38 0.65
CA ASN A 78 14.49 -1.14 0.44
C ASN A 78 13.22 -1.29 -0.39
N CYS A 79 13.01 -2.43 -1.07
CA CYS A 79 11.89 -2.60 -2.00
C CYS A 79 11.25 -3.96 -1.74
N VAL A 80 10.02 -3.94 -1.26
CA VAL A 80 9.29 -5.15 -0.88
C VAL A 80 7.94 -5.16 -1.59
N ALA A 81 7.44 -6.36 -1.85
CA ALA A 81 6.08 -6.54 -2.31
C ALA A 81 5.41 -7.71 -1.61
N PHE A 82 4.09 -7.73 -1.66
CA PHE A 82 3.29 -8.91 -1.38
C PHE A 82 2.08 -8.95 -2.30
N SER A 83 1.70 -10.15 -2.73
CA SER A 83 0.46 -10.37 -3.47
C SER A 83 -0.62 -10.90 -2.53
N ARG A 84 -1.86 -10.60 -2.88
CA ARG A 84 -3.07 -11.22 -2.34
C ARG A 84 -3.76 -11.90 -3.52
N SER A 85 -3.98 -13.20 -3.44
CA SER A 85 -4.39 -14.01 -4.60
C SER A 85 -5.80 -13.71 -5.12
N GLY A 86 -6.64 -13.07 -4.30
CA GLY A 86 -8.08 -13.10 -4.48
C GLY A 86 -8.68 -14.45 -4.09
N THR A 87 -10.00 -14.53 -4.18
CA THR A 87 -10.81 -15.75 -3.99
C THR A 87 -11.59 -16.03 -5.28
N GLU A 88 -12.48 -17.02 -5.26
CA GLU A 88 -13.38 -17.30 -6.39
C GLU A 88 -14.26 -16.10 -6.76
N THR A 89 -14.65 -15.28 -5.78
CA THR A 89 -15.64 -14.21 -5.95
C THR A 89 -15.12 -12.81 -5.66
N GLN A 90 -13.95 -12.69 -5.03
CA GLN A 90 -13.37 -11.40 -4.64
C GLN A 90 -11.96 -11.25 -5.21
N PRO A 91 -11.62 -10.09 -5.80
CA PRO A 91 -10.33 -9.90 -6.42
C PRO A 91 -9.21 -9.77 -5.39
N GLY A 92 -7.99 -10.05 -5.86
CA GLY A 92 -6.74 -9.81 -5.15
C GLY A 92 -6.06 -8.52 -5.57
N CYS A 93 -4.85 -8.29 -5.06
CA CYS A 93 -3.98 -7.18 -5.46
C CYS A 93 -2.50 -7.55 -5.36
N VAL A 94 -1.64 -6.72 -5.94
CA VAL A 94 -0.19 -6.73 -5.68
C VAL A 94 0.17 -5.39 -5.06
N VAL A 95 0.74 -5.42 -3.86
CA VAL A 95 1.24 -4.23 -3.17
C VAL A 95 2.75 -4.22 -3.29
N ILE A 96 3.31 -3.14 -3.81
CA ILE A 96 4.76 -2.92 -3.89
C ILE A 96 5.09 -1.55 -3.30
N MET A 97 6.16 -1.49 -2.51
CA MET A 97 6.60 -0.26 -1.89
C MET A 97 8.11 -0.19 -1.78
N SER A 98 8.65 1.03 -1.82
CA SER A 98 10.06 1.28 -1.60
C SER A 98 10.29 2.42 -0.63
N ASN A 99 11.17 2.21 0.35
CA ASN A 99 11.63 3.27 1.26
C ASN A 99 12.93 3.95 0.77
N GLY A 100 13.42 3.58 -0.41
CA GLY A 100 14.55 4.19 -1.10
C GLY A 100 14.13 4.70 -2.47
N ASP A 101 14.91 4.39 -3.51
CA ASP A 101 14.61 4.73 -4.90
C ASP A 101 13.40 3.95 -5.45
N ALA A 102 12.96 4.30 -6.66
CA ALA A 102 11.92 3.54 -7.35
C ALA A 102 12.31 2.06 -7.46
N GLY A 103 11.31 1.19 -7.39
CA GLY A 103 11.54 -0.25 -7.29
C GLY A 103 10.55 -1.06 -8.11
N GLU A 104 10.99 -2.25 -8.49
CA GLU A 104 10.20 -3.21 -9.25
C GLU A 104 10.26 -4.62 -8.64
N LYS A 105 9.22 -5.43 -8.90
CA LYS A 105 9.15 -6.85 -8.56
C LYS A 105 8.49 -7.64 -9.67
N SER A 106 9.13 -8.71 -10.10
CA SER A 106 8.51 -9.73 -10.95
C SER A 106 7.67 -10.66 -10.05
N VAL A 107 6.35 -10.65 -10.26
CA VAL A 107 5.39 -11.37 -9.42
C VAL A 107 4.61 -12.37 -10.28
N PRO A 108 4.82 -13.68 -10.09
CA PRO A 108 4.03 -14.71 -10.75
C PRO A 108 2.66 -14.85 -10.07
N MET A 109 1.58 -14.45 -10.75
CA MET A 109 0.21 -14.59 -10.27
C MET A 109 -0.49 -15.84 -10.82
N GLY A 110 0.12 -16.48 -11.82
CA GLY A 110 -0.35 -17.72 -12.45
C GLY A 110 -1.25 -17.48 -13.66
N GLU A 111 -1.44 -18.52 -14.48
CA GLU A 111 -2.06 -18.45 -15.82
C GLU A 111 -3.47 -17.80 -15.84
N GLY A 112 -4.22 -17.85 -14.73
CA GLY A 112 -5.50 -17.15 -14.60
C GLY A 112 -5.41 -15.62 -14.68
N PHE A 113 -4.20 -15.06 -14.62
CA PHE A 113 -3.90 -13.65 -14.82
C PHE A 113 -3.20 -13.36 -16.16
N ALA A 114 -3.01 -14.36 -17.02
CA ALA A 114 -2.35 -14.17 -18.30
C ALA A 114 -3.04 -13.10 -19.15
N GLY A 115 -2.26 -12.17 -19.71
CA GLY A 115 -2.76 -11.06 -20.54
C GLY A 115 -3.60 -10.00 -19.80
N LYS A 116 -3.82 -10.13 -18.48
CA LYS A 116 -4.57 -9.12 -17.73
C LYS A 116 -3.78 -7.83 -17.62
N VAL A 117 -4.49 -6.72 -17.75
CA VAL A 117 -3.98 -5.37 -17.55
C VAL A 117 -4.18 -4.99 -16.10
N TRP A 118 -3.23 -4.25 -15.53
CA TRP A 118 -3.20 -3.80 -14.16
C TRP A 118 -3.03 -2.29 -14.11
N ARG A 119 -3.61 -1.66 -13.09
CA ARG A 119 -3.48 -0.23 -12.79
C ARG A 119 -3.19 -0.01 -11.31
N ASP A 120 -2.52 1.08 -10.98
CA ASP A 120 -2.34 1.49 -9.58
C ASP A 120 -3.65 2.09 -9.04
N HIS A 121 -4.19 1.47 -7.99
CA HIS A 121 -5.40 1.93 -7.31
C HIS A 121 -5.20 3.28 -6.62
N LEU A 122 -3.99 3.55 -6.13
CA LEU A 122 -3.67 4.81 -5.43
C LEU A 122 -3.39 5.96 -6.40
N GLY A 123 -3.19 5.67 -7.68
CA GLY A 123 -2.87 6.68 -8.69
C GLY A 123 -1.46 7.28 -8.57
N ASN A 124 -0.56 6.66 -7.79
CA ASN A 124 0.83 7.09 -7.71
C ASN A 124 1.60 6.77 -9.01
N ARG A 125 1.11 5.79 -9.77
CA ARG A 125 1.56 5.43 -11.12
C ARG A 125 0.40 5.57 -12.11
N GLU A 126 0.66 6.19 -13.25
CA GLU A 126 -0.35 6.45 -14.29
C GLU A 126 -0.37 5.37 -15.37
N GLU A 127 0.76 4.67 -15.56
CA GLU A 127 0.86 3.62 -16.56
C GLU A 127 0.10 2.35 -16.15
N THR A 128 -0.19 1.52 -17.15
CA THR A 128 -0.72 0.18 -16.96
C THR A 128 0.36 -0.87 -17.19
N ILE A 129 0.17 -2.03 -16.57
CA ILE A 129 1.07 -3.17 -16.68
C ILE A 129 0.29 -4.37 -17.23
N THR A 130 0.83 -5.08 -18.19
CA THR A 130 0.20 -6.30 -18.74
C THR A 130 0.99 -7.51 -18.30
N ALA A 131 0.29 -8.50 -17.74
CA ALA A 131 0.91 -9.79 -17.42
C ALA A 131 1.19 -10.60 -18.69
N ASP A 132 2.28 -11.37 -18.66
CA ASP A 132 2.67 -12.26 -19.73
C ASP A 132 1.73 -13.47 -19.87
N GLU A 133 2.06 -14.38 -20.79
CA GLU A 133 1.31 -15.61 -21.06
C GLU A 133 1.23 -16.59 -19.89
N HIS A 134 2.11 -16.45 -18.89
CA HIS A 134 2.10 -17.24 -17.66
C HIS A 134 1.44 -16.51 -16.48
N GLY A 135 0.91 -15.30 -16.72
CA GLY A 135 0.33 -14.45 -15.69
C GLY A 135 1.36 -13.86 -14.72
N THR A 136 2.60 -13.70 -15.17
CA THR A 136 3.66 -12.97 -14.46
C THR A 136 3.71 -11.53 -14.96
N ALA A 137 3.91 -10.57 -14.06
CA ALA A 137 4.11 -9.18 -14.44
C ALA A 137 5.19 -8.52 -13.58
N VAL A 138 5.84 -7.49 -14.13
CA VAL A 138 6.78 -6.65 -13.40
C VAL A 138 6.03 -5.45 -12.85
N PHE A 139 5.74 -5.47 -11.55
CA PHE A 139 5.06 -4.41 -10.83
C PHE A 139 6.05 -3.38 -10.32
N VAL A 140 5.67 -2.09 -10.32
CA VAL A 140 6.59 -0.99 -9.99
C VAL A 140 5.98 -0.04 -8.95
N CYS A 141 6.83 0.70 -8.24
CA CYS A 141 6.45 1.84 -7.39
C CYS A 141 7.47 2.97 -7.55
N ASN A 142 7.05 4.19 -7.22
CA ASN A 142 7.98 5.31 -7.08
C ASN A 142 8.84 5.14 -5.81
N GLY A 143 9.97 5.85 -5.73
CA GLY A 143 10.78 5.89 -4.52
C GLY A 143 10.06 6.59 -3.37
N GLY A 144 10.28 6.13 -2.14
CA GLY A 144 9.58 6.63 -0.94
C GLY A 144 8.05 6.52 -1.03
N SER A 145 7.53 5.54 -1.78
CA SER A 145 6.12 5.44 -2.14
C SER A 145 5.62 3.99 -2.11
N VAL A 146 4.30 3.83 -2.26
CA VAL A 146 3.61 2.55 -2.35
C VAL A 146 2.64 2.59 -3.54
N SER A 147 2.55 1.49 -4.27
CA SER A 147 1.54 1.27 -5.30
C SER A 147 0.74 0.02 -4.98
N VAL A 148 -0.56 0.07 -5.24
CA VAL A 148 -1.48 -1.05 -5.04
C VAL A 148 -2.06 -1.41 -6.40
N TRP A 149 -1.44 -2.37 -7.06
CA TRP A 149 -1.83 -2.82 -8.37
C TRP A 149 -3.05 -3.74 -8.30
N VAL A 150 -4.05 -3.39 -9.08
CA VAL A 150 -5.30 -4.14 -9.23
C VAL A 150 -5.57 -4.38 -10.72
N VAL A 151 -6.26 -5.47 -11.05
CA VAL A 151 -6.66 -5.73 -12.43
C VAL A 151 -7.52 -4.56 -12.92
N ALA A 152 -7.17 -3.99 -14.07
CA ALA A 152 -7.94 -2.98 -14.75
C ALA A 152 -9.18 -3.63 -15.38
N GLU A 153 -10.35 -3.02 -15.16
CA GLU A 153 -11.61 -3.41 -15.81
C GLU A 153 -11.59 -3.10 -17.31
#